data_AF-R7RXE8-F1
#
_entry.id   AF-R7RXE8-F1
#
_cell.length_a   1.000
_cell.length_b   1.000
_cell.length_c   1.000
_cell.angle_alpha   90.00
_cell.angle_beta   90.00
_cell.angle_gamma   90.00
#
_symmetry.space_group_name_H-M   'P 1'
#
loop_
_entity.id
_entity.type
_entity.pdbx_description
1 polymer ?
#
loop_
_entity_poly.entity_id
_entity_poly.type
_entity_poly.pdbx_seq_one_letter_code
_entity_poly.pdbx_strand_id
1 'polypeptide(L)'
;SPDGGGIRGLSTLYILKTIMISIQDEKKLPKEPLPCEVFDLIGGTSTGGLIALMLGRLRMSVDDAIRAYAKLSKKVFSQTKTGLAPNGR
;
A
#
# COMPACT_ATOMS: atom_id res chain seq x y z
N SER A 1 -16.86 -1.99 -6.98
CA SER A 1 -16.41 -3.27 -6.39
C SER A 1 -15.26 -3.02 -5.42
N PRO A 2 -15.47 -3.24 -4.11
CA PRO A 2 -14.44 -3.13 -3.06
C PRO A 2 -13.16 -3.94 -3.36
N ASP A 3 -13.30 -5.00 -4.16
CA ASP A 3 -12.20 -5.89 -4.55
C ASP A 3 -11.14 -5.19 -5.40
N GLY A 4 -11.54 -4.21 -6.23
CA GLY A 4 -10.60 -3.51 -7.09
C GLY A 4 -9.65 -2.57 -6.34
N GLY A 5 -10.15 -1.81 -5.37
CA GLY A 5 -9.35 -0.80 -4.65
C GLY A 5 -8.28 -1.41 -3.74
N GLY A 6 -8.67 -2.46 -2.98
CA GLY A 6 -7.79 -3.19 -2.09
C GLY A 6 -6.65 -3.88 -2.84
N ILE A 7 -7.01 -4.70 -3.84
CA ILE A 7 -6.05 -5.52 -4.60
C ILE A 7 -5.10 -4.63 -5.41
N ARG A 8 -5.61 -3.58 -6.08
CA ARG A 8 -4.75 -2.65 -6.84
C ARG A 8 -3.70 -1.97 -5.96
N GLY A 9 -4.06 -1.58 -4.73
CA GLY A 9 -3.10 -0.98 -3.79
C GLY A 9 -1.99 -1.95 -3.37
N LEU A 10 -2.31 -3.23 -3.14
CA LEU A 10 -1.30 -4.25 -2.89
C LEU A 10 -0.41 -4.47 -4.10
N SER A 11 -0.98 -4.55 -5.32
CA SER A 11 -0.21 -4.66 -6.55
C SER A 11 0.78 -3.51 -6.71
N THR A 12 0.37 -2.27 -6.44
CA THR A 12 1.27 -1.10 -6.47
C THR A 12 2.44 -1.26 -5.49
N LEU A 13 2.19 -1.72 -4.27
CA LEU A 13 3.25 -1.94 -3.28
C LEU A 13 4.20 -3.07 -3.69
N TYR A 14 3.71 -4.16 -4.28
CA TYR A 14 4.58 -5.23 -4.78
C TYR A 14 5.43 -4.80 -5.98
N ILE A 15 4.86 -4.03 -6.91
CA ILE A 15 5.64 -3.45 -8.02
C ILE A 15 6.72 -2.53 -7.46
N LEU A 16 6.38 -1.67 -6.50
CA LEU A 16 7.35 -0.81 -5.85
C LEU A 16 8.44 -1.62 -5.13
N LYS A 17 8.09 -2.72 -4.45
CA LYS A 17 9.06 -3.61 -3.80
C LYS A 17 10.09 -4.13 -4.80
N THR A 18 9.64 -4.59 -5.97
CA THR A 18 10.53 -5.04 -7.04
C THR A 18 11.47 -3.92 -7.49
N ILE A 19 10.96 -2.70 -7.65
CA ILE A 19 11.78 -1.53 -8.03
C ILE A 19 12.83 -1.23 -6.96
N MET A 20 12.46 -1.26 -5.68
CA MET A 20 13.39 -0.95 -4.58
C MET A 20 14.50 -2.01 -4.46
N ILE A 21 14.19 -3.29 -4.67
CA ILE A 21 15.19 -4.36 -4.76
C ILE A 21 16.14 -4.13 -5.93
N SER A 22 15.62 -3.81 -7.12
CA SER A 22 16.47 -3.51 -8.28
C SER A 22 17.42 -2.33 -8.02
N ILE A 23 16.95 -1.29 -7.33
CA ILE A 23 17.78 -0.14 -6.94
C ILE A 23 18.85 -0.55 -5.92
N GLN A 24 18.50 -1.41 -4.95
CA GLN A 24 19.48 -1.95 -4.00
C GLN A 24 20.60 -2.68 -4.74
N ASP A 25 20.25 -3.56 -5.68
CA ASP A 25 21.21 -4.36 -6.44
C ASP A 25 22.08 -3.49 -7.35
N GLU A 26 21.46 -2.58 -8.12
CA GLU A 26 22.16 -1.68 -9.05
C GLU A 26 23.15 -0.77 -8.33
N LYS A 27 22.75 -0.23 -7.17
CA LYS A 27 23.60 0.66 -6.36
C LYS A 27 24.50 -0.10 -5.37
N LYS A 28 24.45 -1.44 -5.36
CA LYS A 28 25.21 -2.31 -4.44
C LYS A 28 25.05 -1.89 -2.97
N LEU A 29 23.82 -1.54 -2.58
CA LEU A 29 23.53 -1.09 -1.22
C LEU A 29 23.51 -2.28 -0.25
N PRO A 30 24.03 -2.11 0.98
CA PRO A 30 24.07 -3.19 1.97
C PRO A 30 22.67 -3.61 2.47
N LYS A 31 21.64 -2.79 2.23
CA LYS A 31 20.24 -3.05 2.55
C LYS A 31 19.34 -2.29 1.58
N GLU A 32 18.08 -2.72 1.46
CA GLU A 32 17.05 -2.01 0.72
C GLU A 32 16.89 -0.59 1.29
N PRO A 33 17.00 0.46 0.47
CA PRO A 33 16.76 1.83 0.93
C PRO A 33 15.26 2.05 1.18
N LEU A 34 14.92 3.01 2.03
CA LEU A 34 13.52 3.42 2.19
C LEU A 34 13.07 4.22 0.95
N PRO A 35 11.78 4.14 0.55
CA PRO A 35 11.31 4.92 -0.58
C PRO A 35 11.53 6.43 -0.43
N CYS A 36 11.45 6.98 0.79
CA CYS A 36 11.73 8.40 1.05
C CYS A 36 13.22 8.78 0.94
N GLU A 37 14.14 7.82 0.86
CA GLU A 37 15.56 8.06 0.60
C GLU A 37 15.89 8.03 -0.90
N VAL A 38 14.97 7.49 -1.71
CA VAL A 38 15.13 7.32 -3.16
C VAL A 38 14.31 8.34 -3.94
N PHE A 39 13.11 8.67 -3.48
CA PHE A 39 12.19 9.58 -4.15
C PHE A 39 12.06 10.89 -3.38
N ASP A 40 12.35 12.01 -4.04
CA ASP A 40 12.18 13.35 -3.46
C ASP A 40 10.71 13.70 -3.18
N LEU A 41 9.79 13.10 -3.94
CA LEU A 41 8.36 13.28 -3.81
C LEU A 41 7.63 11.96 -3.92
N ILE A 42 6.71 11.73 -2.97
CA ILE A 42 5.79 10.59 -2.99
C ILE A 42 4.37 11.14 -2.92
N GLY A 43 3.58 10.85 -3.95
CA GLY A 43 2.20 11.33 -4.08
C GLY A 43 1.23 10.22 -4.47
N GLY A 44 -0.05 10.47 -4.21
CA GLY A 44 -1.13 9.57 -4.62
C GLY A 44 -2.49 10.06 -4.14
N THR A 45 -3.56 9.57 -4.75
CA THR A 45 -4.95 9.90 -4.41
C THR A 45 -5.71 8.66 -3.94
N SER A 46 -6.72 8.84 -3.07
CA SER A 46 -7.47 7.72 -2.49
C SER A 46 -6.53 6.71 -1.80
N THR A 47 -6.58 5.44 -2.18
CA THR A 47 -5.63 4.40 -1.76
C THR A 47 -4.16 4.80 -1.93
N GLY A 48 -3.82 5.47 -3.03
CA GLY A 48 -2.46 5.92 -3.29
C GLY A 48 -2.00 7.00 -2.30
N GLY A 49 -2.92 7.83 -1.79
CA GLY A 49 -2.59 8.84 -0.78
C GLY A 49 -2.24 8.24 0.57
N LEU A 50 -2.93 7.15 0.95
CA LEU A 50 -2.58 6.37 2.13
C LEU A 50 -1.20 5.71 2.00
N ILE A 51 -0.90 5.15 0.83
CA ILE A 51 0.43 4.59 0.53
C ILE A 51 1.50 5.69 0.58
N ALA A 52 1.22 6.87 0.01
CA ALA A 52 2.13 8.02 0.05
C ALA A 52 2.42 8.48 1.49
N LEU A 53 1.41 8.49 2.37
CA LEU A 53 1.60 8.75 3.80
C LEU A 53 2.48 7.70 4.48
N MET A 54 2.25 6.41 4.22
CA MET A 54 3.05 5.32 4.80
C MET A 54 4.53 5.41 4.39
N LEU A 55 4.78 5.59 3.11
CA LEU A 55 6.14 5.55 2.57
C LEU A 55 6.90 6.88 2.73
N GLY A 56 6.22 8.00 2.54
CA GLY A 56 6.83 9.32 2.64
C GLY A 56 6.84 9.87 4.06
N ARG A 57 5.66 10.03 4.66
CA ARG A 57 5.53 10.71 5.97
C ARG A 57 5.94 9.83 7.14
N LEU A 58 5.49 8.57 7.15
CA LEU A 58 5.81 7.60 8.20
C LEU A 58 7.14 6.88 7.96
N ARG A 59 7.75 7.05 6.78
CA ARG A 59 9.05 6.48 6.40
C ARG A 59 9.10 4.95 6.59
N MET A 60 8.00 4.28 6.28
CA MET A 60 7.92 2.83 6.38
C MET A 60 8.71 2.16 5.24
N SER A 61 9.29 1.00 5.53
CA SER A 61 9.77 0.10 4.47
C SER A 61 8.59 -0.33 3.59
N VAL A 62 8.87 -0.79 2.36
CA VAL A 62 7.80 -1.29 1.48
C VAL A 62 7.11 -2.50 2.11
N ASP A 63 7.85 -3.38 2.79
CA ASP A 63 7.28 -4.55 3.47
C ASP A 63 6.36 -4.16 4.64
N ASP A 64 6.75 -3.16 5.43
CA ASP A 64 5.90 -2.62 6.49
C ASP A 64 4.61 -2.00 5.94
N ALA A 65 4.73 -1.26 4.83
CA ALA A 65 3.58 -0.69 4.15
C ALA A 65 2.64 -1.78 3.60
N ILE A 66 3.16 -2.87 3.03
CA ILE A 66 2.36 -4.02 2.59
C ILE A 66 1.57 -4.62 3.76
N ARG A 67 2.24 -4.89 4.89
CA ARG A 67 1.59 -5.44 6.09
C ARG A 67 0.50 -4.51 6.64
N ALA A 68 0.83 -3.22 6.77
CA ALA A 68 -0.09 -2.22 7.29
C ALA A 68 -1.30 -2.03 6.36
N TYR A 69 -1.06 -1.94 5.05
CA TYR A 69 -2.09 -1.77 4.04
C TYR A 69 -3.00 -3.01 3.95
N ALA A 70 -2.45 -4.23 3.98
CA ALA A 70 -3.25 -5.46 4.02
C ALA A 70 -4.18 -5.52 5.25
N LYS A 71 -3.67 -5.14 6.42
CA LYS A 71 -4.47 -5.09 7.66
C LYS A 71 -5.57 -4.03 7.58
N LEU A 72 -5.24 -2.84 7.09
CA LEU A 72 -6.19 -1.72 7.00
C LEU A 72 -7.26 -1.97 5.94
N SER A 73 -6.87 -2.41 4.74
CA SER A 73 -7.80 -2.76 3.66
C SER A 73 -8.77 -3.86 4.09
N LYS A 74 -8.29 -4.91 4.78
CA LYS A 74 -9.18 -5.93 5.34
C LYS A 74 -10.23 -5.34 6.28
N LYS A 75 -9.85 -4.43 7.17
CA LYS A 75 -10.77 -3.78 8.13
C LYS A 75 -11.78 -2.86 7.44
N VAL A 76 -11.33 -2.06 6.46
CA VAL A 76 -12.16 -1.07 5.77
C VAL A 76 -13.14 -1.77 4.83
N PHE A 77 -12.70 -2.80 4.09
CA PHE A 77 -13.52 -3.47 3.09
C PHE A 77 -14.32 -4.67 3.64
N SER A 78 -14.04 -5.16 4.86
CA SER A 78 -14.90 -6.19 5.47
C SER A 78 -16.24 -5.64 5.99
N GLN A 79 -16.37 -4.33 6.17
CA GLN A 79 -17.60 -3.72 6.72
C GLN A 79 -18.70 -3.44 5.68
N THR A 80 -18.47 -3.72 4.39
CA THR A 80 -19.49 -3.50 3.34
C THR A 80 -20.52 -4.64 3.22
N LYS A 81 -20.63 -5.54 4.21
CA LYS A 81 -21.64 -6.63 4.23
C LYS A 81 -22.89 -6.38 5.09
N THR A 82 -23.11 -5.18 5.61
CA THR A 82 -24.33 -4.83 6.34
C THR A 82 -25.09 -3.72 5.64
N GLY A 83 -25.85 -4.10 4.62
CA GLY A 83 -26.69 -3.17 3.85
C GLY A 83 -27.77 -3.86 3.03
N LEU A 84 -28.27 -5.02 3.48
CA LEU A 84 -29.54 -5.59 3.03
C LEU A 84 -30.18 -6.23 4.26
N ALA A 85 -30.98 -5.43 4.96
CA ALA A 85 -31.98 -5.98 5.86
C ALA A 85 -32.92 -6.87 5.01
N PRO A 86 -33.29 -8.08 5.46
CA PRO A 86 -34.41 -8.79 4.88
C PRO A 86 -35.67 -8.00 5.27
N ASN A 87 -36.11 -7.08 4.41
CA ASN A 87 -37.45 -6.51 4.54
C ASN A 87 -38.44 -7.62 4.22
N GLY A 88 -39.18 -8.05 5.25
CA GLY A 88 -40.29 -8.97 5.11
C GLY A 88 -41.44 -8.36 4.31
N ARG A 89 -42.11 -9.20 3.53
CA ARG A 89 -43.42 -9.79 3.83
C ARG A 89 -43.55 -11.09 3.04
#